data_AF-A0A7V4UAX1-F1
#
_entry.id   AF-A0A7V4UAX1-F1
#
_cell.length_a   1.000
_cell.length_b   1.000
_cell.length_c   1.000
_cell.angle_alpha   90.00
_cell.angle_beta   90.00
_cell.angle_gamma   90.00
#
_symmetry.space_group_name_H-M   'P 1'
#
loop_
_entity.id
_entity.type
_entity.pdbx_description
1 polymer ?
#
loop_
_entity_poly.entity_id
_entity_poly.type
_entity_poly.pdbx_seq_one_letter_code
_entity_poly.pdbx_strand_id
1 'polypeptide(L)'
;MAVDYRTQYKPRQLEPFWPNEIIRMMVVVLCTLTVIMALVVLPTVLEWAGFSGLVHEEEPANPRVTPEHIKPEWYFLAVYQYLKIMEYPQRWFGIDGKMLGVLSQGVFVAAVVLLPFWYRRGANLRPGWGYYAAVTVCVGLFLLLTLAAIWPPGALFLSLTGVAVASFYFLLIRERSAIRRLLADEESDPGDRT
;
A
#
# COMPACT_ATOMS: atom_id res chain seq x y z
N MET A 1 -29.20 -17.84 -3.05
CA MET A 1 -29.38 -18.09 -1.60
C MET A 1 -28.98 -16.83 -0.86
N ALA A 2 -29.92 -16.14 -0.22
CA ALA A 2 -29.57 -15.07 0.71
C ALA A 2 -28.85 -15.73 1.89
N VAL A 3 -27.61 -15.33 2.15
CA VAL A 3 -26.83 -15.83 3.28
C VAL A 3 -27.54 -15.40 4.56
N ASP A 4 -27.96 -16.36 5.39
CA ASP A 4 -28.62 -16.06 6.67
C ASP A 4 -27.59 -15.58 7.69
N TYR A 5 -27.46 -14.27 7.81
CA TYR A 5 -26.55 -13.59 8.73
C TYR A 5 -26.77 -13.93 10.20
N ARG A 6 -27.96 -14.46 10.57
CA ARG A 6 -28.26 -14.90 11.94
C ARG A 6 -27.53 -16.19 12.33
N THR A 7 -27.09 -16.97 11.34
CA THR A 7 -26.32 -18.21 11.58
C THR A 7 -24.82 -17.98 11.69
N GLN A 8 -24.31 -16.86 11.14
CA GLN A 8 -22.88 -16.58 11.03
C GLN A 8 -22.34 -15.73 12.20
N TYR A 9 -23.19 -14.91 12.84
CA TYR A 9 -22.79 -14.01 13.91
C TYR A 9 -23.55 -14.28 15.20
N LYS A 10 -22.85 -14.22 16.33
CA LYS A 10 -23.52 -14.30 17.63
C LYS A 10 -24.39 -13.04 17.82
N PRO A 11 -25.62 -13.15 18.37
CA PRO A 11 -26.51 -12.00 18.55
C PRO A 11 -25.89 -10.84 19.35
N ARG A 12 -24.93 -11.15 20.24
CA ARG A 12 -24.16 -10.16 21.02
C ARG A 12 -23.18 -9.31 20.19
N GLN A 13 -22.85 -9.71 18.96
CA GLN A 13 -21.91 -9.00 18.08
C GLN A 13 -22.63 -8.10 17.07
N LEU A 14 -23.96 -8.13 17.03
CA LEU A 14 -24.77 -7.39 16.09
C LEU A 14 -25.38 -6.19 16.81
N GLU A 15 -24.92 -4.98 16.46
CA GLU A 15 -25.56 -3.74 16.87
C GLU A 15 -26.41 -3.17 15.71
N PRO A 16 -27.55 -2.53 16.01
CA PRO A 16 -28.36 -1.91 14.97
C PRO A 16 -27.57 -0.78 14.30
N PHE A 17 -27.59 -0.77 12.96
CA PHE A 17 -26.90 0.25 12.17
C PHE A 17 -27.34 1.68 12.55
N TRP A 18 -28.66 1.90 12.61
CA TRP A 18 -29.24 3.14 13.09
C TRP A 18 -29.68 2.99 14.55
N PRO A 19 -29.30 3.91 15.46
CA PRO A 19 -28.50 5.12 15.24
C PRO A 19 -26.99 4.94 15.49
N ASN A 20 -26.57 3.80 16.04
CA ASN A 20 -25.24 3.62 16.64
C ASN A 20 -24.09 3.85 15.64
N GLU A 21 -24.11 3.19 14.48
CA GLU A 21 -23.04 3.32 13.49
C GLU A 21 -23.04 4.70 12.82
N ILE A 22 -24.21 5.29 12.59
CA ILE A 22 -24.29 6.65 12.03
C ILE A 22 -23.64 7.68 12.96
N ILE A 23 -23.91 7.62 14.26
CA ILE A 23 -23.30 8.53 15.22
C ILE A 23 -21.78 8.31 15.27
N ARG A 24 -21.32 7.05 15.31
CA ARG A 24 -19.89 6.71 15.31
C ARG A 24 -19.19 7.23 14.05
N MET A 25 -19.77 7.02 12.87
CA MET A 25 -19.22 7.50 11.60
C MET A 25 -19.23 9.04 11.53
N MET A 26 -20.27 9.70 12.03
CA MET A 26 -20.33 11.16 12.05
C MET A 26 -19.23 11.76 12.93
N VAL A 27 -18.97 11.17 14.12
CA VAL A 27 -17.85 11.59 14.97
C VAL A 27 -16.51 11.39 14.27
N VAL A 28 -16.28 10.22 13.63
CA VAL A 28 -15.05 9.95 12.88
C VAL A 28 -14.87 10.98 11.77
N VAL A 29 -15.92 11.26 10.98
CA VAL A 29 -15.88 12.25 9.89
C VAL A 29 -15.55 13.65 10.41
N LEU A 30 -16.20 14.09 11.48
CA LEU A 30 -15.96 15.42 12.06
C LEU A 30 -14.54 15.53 12.61
N CYS A 31 -14.03 14.50 13.30
CA CYS A 31 -12.65 14.45 13.77
C CYS A 31 -11.65 14.46 12.61
N THR A 32 -11.87 13.65 11.57
CA THR A 32 -11.02 13.64 10.37
C THR A 32 -11.02 14.99 9.66
N LEU A 33 -12.19 15.63 9.50
CA LEU A 33 -12.30 16.97 8.91
C LEU A 33 -11.53 18.00 9.75
N THR A 34 -11.61 17.91 11.08
CA THR A 34 -10.90 18.80 12.00
C THR A 34 -9.39 18.67 11.81
N VAL A 35 -8.87 17.43 11.70
CA VAL A 35 -7.45 17.18 11.44
C VAL A 35 -7.03 17.72 10.07
N ILE A 36 -7.82 17.49 9.01
CA ILE A 36 -7.52 18.02 7.67
C ILE A 36 -7.48 19.55 7.69
N MET A 37 -8.48 20.20 8.28
CA MET A 37 -8.52 21.66 8.39
C MET A 37 -7.35 22.20 9.21
N ALA A 38 -6.99 21.52 10.30
CA ALA A 38 -5.82 21.88 11.09
C ALA A 38 -4.54 21.80 10.24
N LEU A 39 -4.34 20.74 9.46
CA LEU A 39 -3.17 20.60 8.57
C LEU A 39 -3.12 21.65 7.46
N VAL A 40 -4.27 22.07 6.93
CA VAL A 40 -4.35 23.14 5.90
C VAL A 40 -4.03 24.51 6.49
N VAL A 41 -4.55 24.80 7.69
CA VAL A 41 -4.38 26.11 8.34
C VAL A 41 -3.02 26.22 9.04
N LEU A 42 -2.43 25.12 9.49
CA LEU A 42 -1.19 25.09 10.27
C LEU A 42 -0.02 25.86 9.62
N PRO A 43 0.32 25.68 8.33
CA PRO A 43 1.41 26.44 7.69
C PRO A 43 1.19 27.96 7.77
N THR A 44 -0.05 28.42 7.51
CA THR A 44 -0.38 29.86 7.57
C THR A 44 -0.30 30.44 8.98
N VAL A 45 -0.71 29.67 10.00
CA VAL A 45 -0.61 30.08 11.41
C VAL A 45 0.84 30.10 11.86
N LEU A 46 1.66 29.14 11.42
CA LEU A 46 3.08 29.09 11.74
C LEU A 46 3.86 30.25 11.11
N GLU A 47 3.51 30.66 9.89
CA GLU A 47 4.08 31.86 9.28
C GLU A 47 3.71 33.14 10.04
N TRP A 48 2.45 33.29 10.45
CA TRP A 48 2.03 34.38 11.33
C TRP A 48 2.77 34.36 12.69
N ALA A 49 3.11 33.17 13.19
CA ALA A 49 3.90 32.97 14.40
C ALA A 49 5.42 33.15 14.21
N GLY A 50 5.90 33.48 13.01
CA GLY A 50 7.29 33.80 12.72
C GLY A 50 8.14 32.66 12.12
N PHE A 51 7.56 31.51 11.81
CA PHE A 51 8.23 30.43 11.07
C PHE A 51 8.08 30.67 9.56
N SER A 52 9.09 31.27 8.93
CA SER A 52 9.09 31.58 7.49
C SER A 52 9.44 30.38 6.60
N GLY A 53 8.92 30.36 5.38
CA GLY A 53 9.26 29.36 4.35
C GLY A 53 8.41 28.09 4.38
N LEU A 54 7.22 28.14 4.99
CA LEU A 54 6.31 26.99 5.07
C LEU A 54 5.27 27.00 3.94
N VAL A 55 4.84 28.19 3.50
CA VAL A 55 4.02 28.38 2.31
C VAL A 55 4.93 28.48 1.10
N HIS A 56 4.72 27.59 0.15
CA HIS A 56 5.45 27.57 -1.11
C HIS A 56 4.58 28.25 -2.17
N GLU A 57 5.09 29.32 -2.78
CA GLU A 57 4.46 29.94 -3.93
C GLU A 57 4.94 29.25 -5.20
N GLU A 58 4.01 28.70 -5.98
CA GLU A 58 4.30 28.09 -7.27
C GLU A 58 4.60 29.19 -8.31
N GLU A 59 5.75 29.12 -8.97
CA GLU A 59 6.06 30.01 -10.08
C GLU A 59 5.15 29.70 -11.29
N PRO A 60 4.73 30.72 -12.07
CA PRO A 60 3.96 30.48 -13.29
C PRO A 60 4.70 29.56 -14.27
N ALA A 61 3.96 28.63 -14.87
CA ALA A 61 4.53 27.63 -15.78
C ALA A 61 5.26 28.28 -16.97
N ASN A 62 6.55 27.98 -17.11
CA ASN A 62 7.38 28.42 -18.22
C ASN A 62 7.76 27.25 -19.13
N PRO A 63 7.21 27.14 -20.37
CA PRO A 63 7.52 26.03 -21.27
C PRO A 63 8.98 25.97 -21.76
N ARG A 64 9.77 27.04 -21.57
CA ARG A 64 11.15 27.14 -22.06
C ARG A 64 12.20 26.80 -21.01
N VAL A 65 11.81 26.73 -19.74
CA VAL A 65 12.74 26.55 -18.63
C VAL A 65 12.20 25.45 -17.73
N THR A 66 13.02 24.43 -17.53
CA THR A 66 12.74 23.30 -16.65
C THR A 66 13.41 23.60 -15.29
N PRO A 67 12.66 23.73 -14.18
CA PRO A 67 13.25 23.95 -12.86
C PRO A 67 14.27 22.87 -12.49
N GLU A 68 15.29 23.21 -11.70
CA GLU A 68 16.37 22.27 -11.36
C GLU A 68 15.92 21.13 -10.43
N HIS A 69 14.86 21.32 -9.64
CA HIS A 69 14.38 20.36 -8.64
C HIS A 69 12.97 19.84 -8.91
N ILE A 70 12.74 19.23 -10.06
CA ILE A 70 11.42 18.65 -10.40
C ILE A 70 11.24 17.30 -9.70
N LYS A 71 10.42 17.31 -8.66
CA LYS A 71 9.89 16.10 -8.01
C LYS A 71 8.37 16.12 -8.07
N PRO A 72 7.72 14.96 -8.22
CA PRO A 72 6.28 14.87 -8.11
C PRO A 72 5.86 14.99 -6.64
N GLU A 73 4.55 15.10 -6.45
CA GLU A 73 3.92 15.11 -5.14
C GLU A 73 4.27 13.90 -4.26
N TRP A 74 4.20 14.08 -2.94
CA TRP A 74 4.67 13.11 -1.95
C TRP A 74 4.05 11.71 -2.09
N TYR A 75 2.80 11.63 -2.52
CA TYR A 75 2.09 10.36 -2.74
C TYR A 75 2.54 9.63 -4.02
N PHE A 76 3.24 10.31 -4.93
CA PHE A 76 3.84 9.71 -6.13
C PHE A 76 5.34 9.42 -5.99
N LEU A 77 6.00 9.87 -4.92
CA LEU A 77 7.44 9.70 -4.73
C LEU A 77 7.91 8.24 -4.78
N ALA A 78 7.17 7.32 -4.16
CA ALA A 78 7.51 5.89 -4.20
C ALA A 78 7.50 5.32 -5.63
N VAL A 79 6.46 5.66 -6.40
CA VAL A 79 6.25 5.22 -7.78
C VAL A 79 7.32 5.80 -8.70
N TYR A 80 7.65 7.07 -8.49
CA TYR A 80 8.73 7.78 -9.20
C TYR A 80 10.11 7.19 -8.91
N GLN A 81 10.43 6.92 -7.65
CA GLN A 81 11.70 6.33 -7.26
C GLN A 81 11.86 4.91 -7.81
N TYR A 82 10.78 4.14 -7.84
CA TYR A 82 10.75 2.84 -8.48
C TYR A 82 11.06 2.92 -9.98
N LEU A 83 10.49 3.90 -10.70
CA LEU A 83 10.80 4.11 -12.12
C LEU A 83 12.29 4.43 -12.34
N LYS A 84 12.88 5.30 -11.51
CA LYS A 84 14.33 5.60 -11.56
C LYS A 84 15.20 4.36 -11.34
N ILE A 85 14.81 3.51 -10.40
CA ILE A 85 15.50 2.26 -10.10
C ILE A 85 15.49 1.31 -11.31
N MET A 86 14.36 1.24 -12.01
CA MET A 86 14.21 0.40 -13.21
C MET A 86 14.90 0.99 -14.44
N GLU A 87 15.10 2.31 -14.51
CA GLU A 87 15.83 2.98 -15.60
C GLU A 87 17.35 2.88 -15.47
N TYR A 88 17.91 2.94 -14.26
CA TYR A 88 19.35 2.89 -14.00
C TYR A 88 20.11 1.81 -14.81
N PRO A 89 19.55 0.60 -14.94
CA PRO A 89 20.01 -0.37 -15.92
C PRO A 89 19.40 -0.14 -17.31
N GLN A 90 20.23 0.30 -18.28
CA GLN A 90 19.78 0.65 -19.65
C GLN A 90 19.01 -0.47 -20.37
N ARG A 91 19.30 -1.75 -20.08
CA ARG A 91 18.57 -2.89 -20.64
C ARG A 91 18.35 -3.97 -19.60
N TRP A 92 17.08 -4.30 -19.37
CA TRP A 92 16.67 -5.50 -18.64
C TRP A 92 16.13 -6.51 -19.65
N PHE A 93 16.78 -7.67 -19.77
CA PHE A 93 16.29 -8.77 -20.63
C PHE A 93 16.02 -8.36 -22.10
N GLY A 94 16.76 -7.38 -22.64
CA GLY A 94 16.59 -6.89 -24.02
C GLY A 94 15.48 -5.84 -24.21
N ILE A 95 14.82 -5.43 -23.12
CA ILE A 95 13.79 -4.39 -23.08
C ILE A 95 14.38 -3.13 -22.43
N ASP A 96 14.02 -1.95 -22.93
CA ASP A 96 14.42 -0.67 -22.33
C ASP A 96 13.89 -0.57 -20.89
N GLY A 97 14.76 -0.24 -19.94
CA GLY A 97 14.43 -0.15 -18.51
C GLY A 97 13.25 0.79 -18.22
N LYS A 98 13.11 1.86 -19.02
CA LYS A 98 11.97 2.79 -18.97
C LYS A 98 10.64 2.10 -19.24
N MET A 99 10.57 1.29 -20.29
CA MET A 99 9.34 0.58 -20.67
C MET A 99 9.02 -0.50 -19.64
N LEU A 100 10.04 -1.21 -19.15
CA LEU A 100 9.89 -2.23 -18.11
C LEU A 100 9.31 -1.65 -16.81
N GLY A 101 9.80 -0.47 -16.38
CA GLY A 101 9.33 0.20 -15.17
C GLY A 101 7.85 0.60 -15.25
N VAL A 102 7.39 1.08 -16.40
CA VAL A 102 5.96 1.42 -16.61
C VAL A 102 5.11 0.16 -16.67
N LEU A 103 5.56 -0.86 -17.41
CA LEU A 103 4.83 -2.12 -17.54
C LEU A 103 4.68 -2.84 -16.20
N SER A 104 5.71 -2.89 -15.37
CA SER A 104 5.65 -3.56 -14.08
C SER A 104 4.68 -2.89 -13.11
N GLN A 105 4.55 -1.56 -13.16
CA GLN A 105 3.53 -0.82 -12.40
C GLN A 105 2.12 -1.15 -12.89
N GLY A 106 1.91 -1.21 -14.20
CA GLY A 106 0.64 -1.65 -14.78
C GLY A 106 0.27 -3.08 -14.37
N VAL A 107 1.23 -3.99 -14.39
CA VAL A 107 1.06 -5.38 -13.93
C VAL A 107 0.74 -5.43 -12.44
N PHE A 108 1.37 -4.60 -11.61
CA PHE A 108 1.07 -4.52 -10.18
C PHE A 108 -0.37 -4.09 -9.92
N VAL A 109 -0.85 -3.03 -10.57
CA VAL A 109 -2.24 -2.57 -10.45
C VAL A 109 -3.22 -3.65 -10.94
N ALA A 110 -2.92 -4.28 -12.08
CA ALA A 110 -3.72 -5.37 -12.60
C ALA A 110 -3.79 -6.55 -11.62
N ALA A 111 -2.67 -6.90 -10.96
CA ALA A 111 -2.64 -7.96 -9.95
C ALA A 111 -3.52 -7.63 -8.74
N VAL A 112 -3.55 -6.37 -8.27
CA VAL A 112 -4.43 -5.93 -7.17
C VAL A 112 -5.90 -5.98 -7.57
N VAL A 113 -6.24 -5.52 -8.78
CA VAL A 113 -7.62 -5.56 -9.31
C VAL A 113 -8.09 -7.00 -9.53
N LEU A 114 -7.19 -7.90 -9.95
CA LEU A 114 -7.48 -9.31 -10.18
C LEU A 114 -7.40 -10.17 -8.91
N LEU A 115 -6.94 -9.59 -7.79
CA LEU A 115 -6.82 -10.26 -6.49
C LEU A 115 -8.12 -10.94 -6.02
N PRO A 116 -9.32 -10.31 -6.05
CA PRO A 116 -10.55 -10.98 -5.64
C PRO A 116 -10.90 -12.22 -6.48
N PHE A 117 -10.45 -12.29 -7.74
CA PHE A 117 -10.69 -13.45 -8.60
C PHE A 117 -9.69 -14.57 -8.34
N TRP A 118 -8.43 -14.22 -8.01
CA TRP A 118 -7.40 -15.20 -7.71
C TRP A 118 -7.54 -15.81 -6.30
N TYR A 119 -8.03 -15.03 -5.33
CA TYR A 119 -8.23 -15.44 -3.95
C TYR A 119 -9.66 -15.93 -3.66
N ARG A 120 -10.25 -16.72 -4.57
CA ARG A 120 -11.65 -17.17 -4.45
C ARG A 120 -11.86 -18.31 -3.43
N ARG A 121 -10.80 -19.01 -3.00
CA ARG A 121 -10.88 -20.25 -2.19
C ARG A 121 -10.52 -20.12 -0.70
N GLY A 122 -10.25 -18.92 -0.18
CA GLY A 122 -9.78 -18.73 1.21
C GLY A 122 -10.45 -17.60 1.98
N ALA A 123 -11.65 -17.16 1.58
CA ALA A 123 -12.29 -15.94 2.07
C ALA A 123 -12.64 -15.93 3.57
N ASN A 124 -12.62 -17.10 4.24
CA ASN A 124 -12.93 -17.24 5.68
C ASN A 124 -11.70 -17.53 6.55
N LEU A 125 -10.49 -17.61 5.98
CA LEU A 125 -9.28 -17.83 6.77
C LEU A 125 -8.86 -16.52 7.41
N ARG A 126 -8.81 -16.51 8.75
CA ARG A 126 -8.17 -15.42 9.48
C ARG A 126 -6.75 -15.23 8.93
N PRO A 127 -6.34 -14.00 8.58
CA PRO A 127 -4.98 -13.77 8.10
C PRO A 127 -3.98 -14.31 9.13
N GLY A 128 -3.14 -15.26 8.71
CA GLY A 128 -2.07 -15.79 9.55
C GLY A 128 -0.99 -14.73 9.79
N TRP A 129 -0.09 -14.99 10.74
CA TRP A 129 1.04 -14.10 11.05
C TRP A 129 1.87 -13.72 9.81
N GLY A 130 2.03 -14.64 8.88
CA GLY A 130 2.73 -14.42 7.61
C GLY A 130 2.11 -13.32 6.74
N TYR A 131 0.79 -13.28 6.62
CA TYR A 131 0.07 -12.22 5.90
C TYR A 131 0.39 -10.84 6.51
N TYR A 132 0.33 -10.72 7.85
CA TYR A 132 0.66 -9.48 8.53
C TYR A 132 2.12 -9.08 8.33
N ALA A 133 3.06 -10.04 8.37
CA ALA A 133 4.46 -9.78 8.08
C ALA A 133 4.66 -9.29 6.63
N ALA A 134 4.02 -9.94 5.65
CA ALA A 134 4.09 -9.56 4.24
C ALA A 134 3.52 -8.14 4.00
N VAL A 135 2.34 -7.83 4.56
CA VAL A 135 1.75 -6.48 4.48
C VAL A 135 2.66 -5.44 5.13
N THR A 136 3.21 -5.75 6.31
CA THR A 136 4.13 -4.84 7.02
C THR A 136 5.39 -4.56 6.21
N VAL A 137 5.97 -5.59 5.58
CA VAL A 137 7.11 -5.43 4.68
C VAL A 137 6.73 -4.59 3.47
N CYS A 138 5.59 -4.81 2.83
CA CYS A 138 5.13 -4.00 1.70
C CYS A 138 4.96 -2.53 2.06
N VAL A 139 4.28 -2.23 3.17
CA VAL A 139 4.09 -0.87 3.66
C VAL A 139 5.44 -0.24 4.01
N GLY A 140 6.30 -0.98 4.71
CA GLY A 140 7.65 -0.54 5.03
C GLY A 140 8.47 -0.20 3.78
N LEU A 141 8.40 -1.02 2.74
CA LEU A 141 9.09 -0.76 1.47
C LEU A 141 8.54 0.44 0.73
N PHE A 142 7.21 0.60 0.71
CA PHE A 142 6.59 1.79 0.11
C PHE A 142 7.07 3.06 0.81
N LEU A 143 7.08 3.07 2.14
CA LEU A 143 7.58 4.20 2.93
C LEU A 143 9.09 4.44 2.70
N LEU A 144 9.90 3.38 2.65
CA LEU A 144 11.33 3.48 2.35
C LEU A 144 11.58 4.07 0.96
N LEU A 145 10.80 3.69 -0.05
CA LEU A 145 10.89 4.26 -1.40
C LEU A 145 10.51 5.74 -1.42
N THR A 146 9.42 6.12 -0.72
CA THR A 146 9.02 7.52 -0.55
C THR A 146 10.12 8.34 0.09
N LEU A 147 10.75 7.83 1.16
CA LEU A 147 11.85 8.50 1.84
C LEU A 147 13.11 8.56 0.97
N ALA A 148 13.43 7.49 0.26
CA ALA A 148 14.59 7.44 -0.64
C ALA A 148 14.46 8.42 -1.81
N ALA A 149 13.25 8.76 -2.26
CA ALA A 149 13.02 9.75 -3.30
C ALA A 149 13.40 11.19 -2.89
N ILE A 150 13.48 11.44 -1.58
CA ILE A 150 13.88 12.76 -1.04
C ILE A 150 15.38 12.99 -1.29
N TRP A 151 16.18 11.92 -1.28
CA TRP A 151 17.65 11.94 -1.42
C TRP A 151 18.09 11.52 -2.84
N PRO A 152 19.26 11.95 -3.33
CA PRO A 152 19.78 11.48 -4.61
C PRO A 152 20.05 9.96 -4.56
N PRO A 153 19.81 9.22 -5.66
CA PRO A 153 19.92 7.76 -5.67
C PRO A 153 21.38 7.32 -5.50
N GLY A 154 21.71 6.74 -4.34
CA GLY A 154 22.98 6.05 -4.08
C GLY A 154 22.87 4.54 -4.34
N ALA A 155 24.00 3.89 -4.66
CA ALA A 155 24.07 2.45 -5.00
C ALA A 155 23.52 1.50 -3.91
N LEU A 156 23.54 1.90 -2.64
CA LEU A 156 22.96 1.16 -1.52
C LEU A 156 21.43 1.06 -1.58
N PHE A 157 20.73 2.05 -2.12
CA PHE A 157 19.26 2.06 -2.21
C PHE A 157 18.73 1.14 -3.34
N LEU A 158 19.55 0.91 -4.37
CA LEU A 158 19.23 0.06 -5.52
C LEU A 158 19.29 -1.45 -5.17
N SER A 159 20.23 -1.87 -4.33
CA SER A 159 20.36 -3.28 -3.94
C SER A 159 19.31 -3.71 -2.89
N LEU A 160 18.96 -2.83 -1.97
CA LEU A 160 17.99 -3.12 -0.91
C LEU A 160 16.56 -3.31 -1.45
N THR A 161 16.19 -2.56 -2.49
CA THR A 161 14.85 -2.64 -3.11
C THR A 161 14.67 -3.92 -3.93
N GLY A 162 15.69 -4.34 -4.69
CA GLY A 162 15.68 -5.61 -5.42
C GLY A 162 15.58 -6.83 -4.50
N VAL A 163 16.34 -6.83 -3.40
CA VAL A 163 16.29 -7.91 -2.40
C VAL A 163 14.92 -7.98 -1.72
N ALA A 164 14.29 -6.83 -1.47
CA ALA A 164 13.02 -6.79 -0.79
C ALA A 164 11.84 -7.26 -1.65
N VAL A 165 11.83 -6.94 -2.95
CA VAL A 165 10.84 -7.49 -3.89
C VAL A 165 11.02 -9.01 -4.03
N ALA A 166 12.26 -9.49 -4.14
CA ALA A 166 12.53 -10.94 -4.18
C ALA A 166 12.10 -11.64 -2.89
N SER A 167 12.34 -11.03 -1.73
CA SER A 167 11.92 -11.54 -0.42
C SER A 167 10.39 -11.59 -0.29
N PHE A 168 9.68 -10.57 -0.81
CA PHE A 168 8.22 -10.54 -0.85
C PHE A 168 7.65 -11.69 -1.69
N TYR A 169 8.16 -11.89 -2.90
CA TYR A 169 7.73 -13.00 -3.76
C TYR A 169 8.03 -14.37 -3.11
N PHE A 170 9.19 -14.52 -2.48
CA PHE A 170 9.56 -15.74 -1.78
C PHE A 170 8.65 -16.04 -0.57
N LEU A 171 8.30 -15.01 0.22
CA LEU A 171 7.39 -15.16 1.36
C LEU A 171 5.96 -15.50 0.92
N LEU A 172 5.45 -14.87 -0.14
CA LEU A 172 4.16 -15.21 -0.73
C LEU A 172 4.10 -16.66 -1.22
N ILE A 173 5.18 -17.17 -1.83
CA ILE A 173 5.27 -18.55 -2.31
C ILE A 173 5.38 -19.53 -1.12
N ARG A 174 6.18 -19.20 -0.11
CA ARG A 174 6.33 -20.01 1.11
C ARG A 174 5.01 -20.18 1.85
N GLU A 175 4.22 -19.13 1.99
CA GLU A 175 2.95 -19.19 2.72
C GLU A 175 1.89 -20.03 2.01
N ARG A 176 1.85 -20.02 0.67
CA ARG A 176 0.98 -20.92 -0.10
C ARG A 176 1.27 -22.39 0.18
N SER A 177 2.54 -22.75 0.42
CA SER A 177 2.92 -24.13 0.74
C SER A 177 2.55 -24.53 2.17
N ALA A 178 2.52 -23.59 3.11
CA ALA A 178 2.12 -23.85 4.49
C ALA A 178 0.60 -24.05 4.63
N ILE A 179 -0.19 -23.18 4.00
CA ILE A 179 -1.67 -23.29 4.01
C ILE A 179 -2.12 -24.59 3.34
N ARG A 180 -1.45 -25.01 2.26
CA ARG A 180 -1.77 -26.27 1.57
C ARG A 180 -1.49 -27.51 2.43
N ARG A 181 -0.50 -27.47 3.34
CA ARG A 181 -0.20 -28.58 4.25
C ARG A 181 -1.25 -28.71 5.36
N LEU A 182 -1.67 -27.60 5.94
CA LEU A 182 -2.72 -27.59 6.97
C LEU A 182 -4.06 -28.10 6.43
N LEU A 183 -4.41 -27.70 5.21
CA LEU A 183 -5.63 -28.19 4.55
C LEU A 183 -5.54 -29.68 4.18
N ALA A 184 -4.34 -30.19 3.87
CA ALA A 184 -4.15 -31.61 3.56
C ALA A 184 -4.20 -32.50 4.81
N ASP A 185 -3.70 -32.01 5.95
CA ASP A 185 -3.79 -32.72 7.23
C ASP A 185 -5.25 -32.77 7.74
N GLU A 186 -6.01 -31.68 7.59
CA GLU A 186 -7.44 -31.61 7.95
C GLU A 186 -8.32 -32.53 7.09
N GLU A 187 -7.96 -32.75 5.81
CA GLU A 187 -8.66 -33.71 4.94
C GLU A 187 -8.31 -35.18 5.27
N SER A 188 -7.15 -35.41 5.90
CA SER A 188 -6.65 -36.75 6.26
C SER A 188 -7.11 -37.27 7.62
N ASP A 189 -7.66 -36.40 8.49
CA ASP A 189 -8.22 -36.78 9.78
C ASP A 189 -9.77 -36.85 9.71
N PRO A 190 -10.35 -38.03 9.47
CA PRO A 190 -11.80 -38.21 9.45
C PRO A 190 -12.45 -38.18 10.84
N GLY A 191 -11.66 -38.02 11.93
CA GLY A 191 -12.11 -38.22 13.30
C GLY A 191 -12.92 -37.09 13.93
N ASP A 192 -12.88 -35.87 13.39
CA ASP A 192 -13.49 -34.68 14.03
C ASP A 192 -14.84 -34.26 13.41
N ARG A 193 -15.45 -35.13 12.59
CA ARG A 193 -16.79 -34.93 12.02
C ARG A 193 -17.86 -35.69 12.83
N THR A 194 -17.99 -35.41 14.12
CA THR A 194 -19.18 -35.78 14.92
C THR A 194 -19.50 -34.74 15.97
#